data_AF-A0A7Z9IA55-F1
#
_entry.id   AF-A0A7Z9IA55-F1
#
_cell.length_a   1.000
_cell.length_b   1.000
_cell.length_c   1.000
_cell.angle_alpha   90.00
_cell.angle_beta   90.00
_cell.angle_gamma   90.00
#
_symmetry.space_group_name_H-M   'P 1'
#
loop_
_entity.id
_entity.type
_entity.pdbx_description
1 polymer ?
#
loop_
_entity_poly.entity_id
_entity_poly.type
_entity_poly.pdbx_seq_one_letter_code
_entity_poly.pdbx_strand_id
1 'polypeptide(L)'
;MFRRLFSPRQLTKSRKRRLFLRGLEHLEPRIVLAGDGLSIVLDYSLDTNNFFSDQTRKDTLQRAATVLESRINDELGAITPSGGNSWDATITHPGTGASHQLHNLTIPLGSIIIFAGARNIGSLGVGGPGGFQATGSSAFLDTLSTRGQTGIDSDNSNNTTDY
;
A
#
# COMPACT_ATOMS: atom_id res chain seq x y z
N MET A 1 3.61 -76.62 -18.24
CA MET A 1 4.20 -75.79 -17.17
C MET A 1 4.53 -74.42 -17.76
N PHE A 2 3.86 -73.37 -17.26
CA PHE A 2 4.11 -71.92 -17.39
C PHE A 2 4.04 -71.13 -18.73
N ARG A 3 3.35 -69.98 -18.62
CA ARG A 3 3.00 -68.90 -19.57
C ARG A 3 4.19 -68.10 -20.14
N ARG A 4 3.97 -67.43 -21.28
CA ARG A 4 3.94 -65.94 -21.38
C ARG A 4 3.38 -65.46 -22.72
N LEU A 5 2.37 -64.58 -22.62
CA LEU A 5 1.79 -63.80 -23.72
C LEU A 5 2.83 -62.80 -24.26
N PHE A 6 2.88 -62.65 -25.58
CA PHE A 6 3.34 -61.43 -26.24
C PHE A 6 2.25 -60.99 -27.24
N SER A 7 1.72 -59.79 -27.04
CA SER A 7 0.75 -59.14 -27.94
C SER A 7 1.48 -58.05 -28.73
N PRO A 8 1.34 -58.00 -30.07
CA PRO A 8 1.99 -56.97 -30.88
C PRO A 8 1.21 -55.64 -30.85
N ARG A 9 1.96 -54.56 -30.68
CA ARG A 9 1.51 -53.16 -30.71
C ARG A 9 1.19 -52.76 -32.16
N GLN A 10 -0.08 -52.48 -32.46
CA GLN A 10 -0.51 -51.86 -33.72
C GLN A 10 -0.96 -50.42 -33.48
N LEU A 11 -0.41 -49.51 -34.28
CA LEU A 11 -0.60 -48.05 -34.26
C LEU A 11 -2.04 -47.67 -34.65
N THR A 12 -2.68 -46.80 -33.88
CA THR A 12 -3.89 -46.09 -34.33
C THR A 12 -3.65 -44.58 -34.35
N LYS A 13 -3.74 -44.01 -35.56
CA LYS A 13 -3.72 -42.57 -35.83
C LYS A 13 -4.89 -41.89 -35.10
N SER A 14 -4.59 -41.08 -34.09
CA SER A 14 -5.59 -40.22 -33.45
C SER A 14 -5.83 -38.97 -34.32
N ARG A 15 -6.94 -38.95 -35.07
CA ARG A 15 -7.50 -37.70 -35.63
C ARG A 15 -8.24 -36.99 -34.50
N LYS A 16 -7.57 -36.08 -33.78
CA LYS A 16 -8.24 -35.16 -32.86
C LYS A 16 -9.11 -34.19 -33.67
N ARG A 17 -10.42 -34.42 -33.65
CA ARG A 17 -11.43 -33.46 -34.10
C ARG A 17 -11.32 -32.22 -33.20
N ARG A 18 -10.94 -31.06 -33.75
CA ARG A 18 -11.05 -29.77 -33.06
C ARG A 18 -12.54 -29.45 -32.93
N LEU A 19 -13.07 -29.63 -31.72
CA LEU A 19 -14.33 -29.05 -31.32
C LEU A 19 -14.08 -27.54 -31.16
N PHE A 20 -14.78 -26.75 -31.96
CA PHE A 20 -14.97 -25.32 -31.74
C PHE A 20 -15.71 -25.16 -30.41
N LEU A 21 -15.01 -24.78 -29.35
CA LEU A 21 -15.63 -24.20 -28.15
C LEU A 21 -15.45 -22.70 -28.19
N ARG A 22 -16.59 -22.02 -28.35
CA ARG A 22 -16.79 -20.60 -28.13
C ARG A 22 -16.38 -20.22 -26.71
N GLY A 23 -15.68 -19.09 -26.57
CA GLY A 23 -15.66 -18.28 -25.34
C GLY A 23 -15.07 -18.93 -24.10
N LEU A 24 -13.77 -19.26 -24.12
CA LEU A 24 -12.96 -19.12 -22.90
C LEU A 24 -12.14 -17.86 -23.08
N GLU A 25 -12.64 -16.75 -22.58
CA GLU A 25 -11.75 -15.70 -22.10
C GLU A 25 -10.88 -16.35 -21.02
N HIS A 26 -9.63 -16.62 -21.41
CA HIS A 26 -8.61 -17.06 -20.49
C HIS A 26 -8.45 -15.91 -19.50
N LEU A 27 -8.96 -16.10 -18.28
CA LEU A 27 -8.62 -15.25 -17.15
C LEU A 27 -7.13 -15.48 -16.91
N GLU A 28 -6.29 -14.76 -17.65
CA GLU A 28 -4.90 -14.58 -17.26
C GLU A 28 -4.98 -14.07 -15.82
N PRO A 29 -4.36 -14.74 -14.84
CA PRO A 29 -4.18 -14.11 -13.55
C PRO A 29 -3.40 -12.84 -13.83
N ARG A 30 -4.04 -11.67 -13.67
CA ARG A 30 -3.28 -10.44 -13.45
C ARG A 30 -2.57 -10.67 -12.13
N ILE A 31 -1.37 -11.20 -12.20
CA ILE A 31 -0.35 -10.87 -11.22
C ILE A 31 -0.13 -9.38 -11.45
N VAL A 32 -0.94 -8.56 -10.78
CA VAL A 32 -0.57 -7.18 -10.51
C VAL A 32 0.59 -7.36 -9.55
N LEU A 33 1.80 -7.11 -10.02
CA LEU A 33 2.91 -6.87 -9.11
C LEU A 33 2.42 -5.74 -8.22
N ALA A 34 2.19 -6.01 -6.94
CA ALA A 34 2.03 -4.94 -5.96
C ALA A 34 3.34 -4.16 -5.99
N GLY A 35 3.39 -3.06 -6.75
CA GLY A 35 4.65 -2.36 -7.01
C GLY A 35 4.64 -1.26 -8.07
N ASP A 36 3.66 -1.16 -8.97
CA ASP A 36 3.77 -0.21 -10.10
C ASP A 36 3.14 1.17 -9.85
N GLY A 37 2.82 1.54 -8.60
CA GLY A 37 2.30 2.87 -8.29
C GLY A 37 2.02 3.14 -6.81
N LEU A 38 1.85 4.42 -6.48
CA LEU A 38 1.50 4.89 -5.14
C LEU A 38 0.05 4.50 -4.77
N SER A 39 -0.14 4.04 -3.53
CA SER A 39 -1.45 3.85 -2.89
C SER A 39 -1.60 4.77 -1.68
N ILE A 40 -2.72 5.50 -1.62
CA ILE A 40 -3.12 6.31 -0.49
C ILE A 40 -4.17 5.51 0.29
N VAL A 41 -3.79 5.10 1.50
CA VAL A 41 -4.65 4.36 2.43
C VAL A 41 -5.34 5.36 3.34
N LEU A 42 -6.67 5.46 3.22
CA LEU A 42 -7.49 6.28 4.10
C LEU A 42 -7.86 5.49 5.37
N ASP A 43 -7.30 5.89 6.50
CA ASP A 43 -7.57 5.32 7.82
C ASP A 43 -8.53 6.23 8.59
N TYR A 44 -9.63 5.66 9.09
CA TYR A 44 -10.68 6.41 9.81
C TYR A 44 -10.69 6.11 11.32
N SER A 45 -9.67 5.43 11.85
CA SER A 45 -9.60 5.06 13.28
C SER A 45 -9.61 6.26 14.22
N LEU A 46 -9.21 7.45 13.73
CA LEU A 46 -9.18 8.71 14.48
C LEU A 46 -10.36 9.65 14.16
N ASP A 47 -11.39 9.18 13.44
CA ASP A 47 -12.62 9.94 13.19
C ASP A 47 -13.57 9.90 14.41
N THR A 48 -13.15 10.54 15.50
CA THR A 48 -13.87 10.50 16.79
C THR A 48 -15.26 11.13 16.75
N ASN A 49 -15.56 11.95 15.74
CA ASN A 49 -16.86 12.61 15.57
C ASN A 49 -17.78 11.86 14.61
N ASN A 50 -17.37 10.68 14.12
CA ASN A 50 -18.10 9.85 13.15
C ASN A 50 -18.49 10.62 11.88
N PHE A 51 -17.67 11.59 11.46
CA PHE A 51 -17.97 12.36 10.26
C PHE A 51 -17.94 11.48 9.00
N PHE A 52 -17.02 10.52 8.95
CA PHE A 52 -16.89 9.52 7.90
C PHE A 52 -17.65 8.24 8.20
N SER A 53 -18.61 8.20 9.14
CA SER A 53 -19.51 7.03 9.23
C SER A 53 -20.45 6.91 8.01
N ASP A 54 -20.60 8.00 7.25
CA ASP A 54 -21.33 8.04 5.97
C ASP A 54 -20.43 7.60 4.81
N GLN A 55 -20.86 6.55 4.11
CA GLN A 55 -20.14 5.98 2.97
C GLN A 55 -19.94 6.99 1.82
N THR A 56 -20.89 7.90 1.59
CA THR A 56 -20.80 8.90 0.51
C THR A 56 -19.60 9.84 0.72
N ARG A 57 -19.29 10.15 1.99
CA ARG A 57 -18.12 10.98 2.34
C ARG A 57 -16.81 10.22 2.16
N LYS A 58 -16.78 8.93 2.55
CA LYS A 58 -15.64 8.06 2.29
C LYS A 58 -15.35 7.93 0.80
N ASP A 59 -16.39 7.68 -0.01
CA ASP A 59 -16.28 7.54 -1.45
C ASP A 59 -15.74 8.82 -2.12
N THR A 60 -16.20 9.98 -1.64
CA THR A 60 -15.72 11.28 -2.12
C THR A 60 -14.24 11.48 -1.82
N LEU A 61 -13.80 11.16 -0.60
CA LEU A 61 -12.38 11.28 -0.23
C LEU A 61 -11.51 10.25 -0.98
N GLN A 62 -12.01 9.02 -1.14
CA GLN A 62 -11.34 7.98 -1.93
C GLN A 62 -11.16 8.42 -3.39
N ARG A 63 -12.15 9.10 -3.97
CA ARG A 63 -12.02 9.64 -5.33
C ARG A 63 -10.90 10.67 -5.43
N ALA A 64 -10.75 11.54 -4.44
CA ALA A 64 -9.67 12.51 -4.38
C ALA A 64 -8.30 11.80 -4.27
N ALA A 65 -8.21 10.77 -3.42
CA ALA A 65 -7.01 9.94 -3.30
C ALA A 65 -6.63 9.29 -4.64
N THR A 66 -7.57 8.66 -5.34
CA THR A 66 -7.31 8.02 -6.64
C THR A 66 -6.85 9.00 -7.72
N VAL A 67 -7.35 10.24 -7.70
CA VAL A 67 -6.84 11.28 -8.62
C VAL A 67 -5.37 11.59 -8.33
N LEU A 68 -4.94 11.62 -7.07
CA LEU A 68 -3.54 11.87 -6.68
C LEU A 68 -2.65 10.66 -6.97
N GLU A 69 -3.11 9.45 -6.64
CA GLU A 69 -2.40 8.19 -6.94
C GLU A 69 -2.03 8.10 -8.43
N SER A 70 -2.94 8.51 -9.33
CA SER A 70 -2.67 8.52 -10.78
C SER A 70 -1.64 9.54 -11.28
N ARG A 71 -1.20 10.48 -10.42
CA ARG A 71 -0.34 11.61 -10.78
C ARG A 71 1.02 11.57 -10.10
N ILE A 72 1.12 10.88 -8.97
CA ILE A 72 2.37 10.73 -8.23
C ILE A 72 3.04 9.45 -8.72
N ASN A 73 4.26 9.57 -9.23
CA ASN A 73 5.02 8.47 -9.81
C ASN A 73 6.28 8.15 -8.99
N ASP A 74 6.14 8.20 -7.67
CA ASP A 74 7.21 7.91 -6.72
C ASP A 74 7.24 6.44 -6.34
N GLU A 75 8.44 5.91 -6.09
CA GLU A 75 8.67 4.54 -5.67
C GLU A 75 9.01 4.51 -4.17
N LEU A 76 7.99 4.61 -3.32
CA LEU A 76 8.20 4.69 -1.88
C LEU A 76 8.57 3.33 -1.27
N GLY A 77 9.77 3.23 -0.70
CA GLY A 77 10.21 2.10 0.12
C GLY A 77 9.35 1.89 1.36
N ALA A 78 9.19 0.64 1.83
CA ALA A 78 8.42 0.35 3.05
C ALA A 78 9.12 0.88 4.32
N ILE A 79 8.35 1.16 5.37
CA ILE A 79 8.85 1.37 6.74
C ILE A 79 8.30 0.26 7.63
N THR A 80 9.18 -0.61 8.10
CA THR A 80 8.81 -1.74 8.98
C THR A 80 9.77 -1.78 10.18
N PRO A 81 9.41 -1.16 11.33
CA PRO A 81 10.23 -1.28 12.53
C PRO A 81 10.37 -2.74 12.96
N SER A 82 11.60 -3.16 13.25
CA SER A 82 11.94 -4.54 13.64
C SER A 82 13.34 -4.59 14.26
N GLY A 83 13.62 -5.63 15.06
CA GLY A 83 14.90 -5.75 15.77
C GLY A 83 15.12 -4.56 16.71
N GLY A 84 16.27 -3.90 16.61
CA GLY A 84 16.59 -2.68 17.38
C GLY A 84 16.06 -1.38 16.77
N ASN A 85 15.28 -1.44 15.68
CA ASN A 85 14.73 -0.28 15.01
C ASN A 85 13.34 0.04 15.55
N SER A 86 13.13 1.28 15.98
CA SER A 86 11.88 1.80 16.50
C SER A 86 11.64 3.21 16.00
N TRP A 87 10.40 3.58 15.76
CA TRP A 87 10.02 4.94 15.46
C TRP A 87 8.58 5.22 15.86
N ASP A 88 8.27 6.49 16.06
CA ASP A 88 6.92 6.94 16.30
C ASP A 88 6.60 8.08 15.32
N ALA A 89 5.43 8.01 14.70
CA ALA A 89 4.91 9.15 13.93
C ALA A 89 4.15 10.08 14.89
N THR A 90 4.37 11.38 14.77
CA THR A 90 3.60 12.42 15.44
C THR A 90 2.74 13.12 14.40
N ILE A 91 1.42 13.09 14.58
CA ILE A 91 0.44 13.71 13.69
C ILE A 91 -0.47 14.67 14.46
N THR A 92 -1.21 15.51 13.73
CA THR A 92 -2.35 16.23 14.30
C THR A 92 -3.58 15.34 14.22
N HIS A 93 -4.18 15.00 15.36
CA HIS A 93 -5.37 14.16 15.43
C HIS A 93 -6.55 14.83 14.68
N PRO A 94 -7.14 14.18 13.66
CA PRO A 94 -8.11 14.83 12.78
C PRO A 94 -9.43 15.18 13.47
N GLY A 95 -9.87 14.37 14.44
CA GLY A 95 -11.09 14.61 15.22
C GLY A 95 -10.98 15.62 16.38
N THR A 96 -9.78 15.93 16.87
CA THR A 96 -9.59 16.77 18.08
C THR A 96 -8.65 17.96 17.87
N GLY A 97 -7.71 17.85 16.92
CA GLY A 97 -6.68 18.86 16.66
C GLY A 97 -5.48 18.80 17.59
N ALA A 98 -5.46 17.86 18.54
CA ALA A 98 -4.32 17.66 19.43
C ALA A 98 -3.19 16.89 18.72
N SER A 99 -1.96 16.99 19.25
CA SER A 99 -0.87 16.10 18.83
C SER A 99 -1.18 14.66 19.23
N HIS A 100 -0.90 13.71 18.33
CA HIS A 100 -1.13 12.29 18.53
C HIS A 100 0.07 11.48 18.03
N GLN A 101 0.47 10.48 18.80
CA GLN A 101 1.60 9.61 18.47
C GLN A 101 1.12 8.21 18.06
N LEU A 102 1.71 7.70 16.98
CA LEU A 102 1.51 6.36 16.47
C LEU A 102 2.82 5.59 16.64
N HIS A 103 2.82 4.66 17.59
CA HIS A 103 4.02 3.94 17.98
C HIS A 103 4.32 2.77 17.03
N ASN A 104 5.57 2.67 16.59
CA ASN A 104 6.06 1.62 15.69
C ASN A 104 5.14 1.36 14.49
N LEU A 105 4.67 2.46 13.88
CA LEU A 105 3.80 2.40 12.73
C LEU A 105 4.49 1.63 11.59
N THR A 106 3.79 0.69 10.96
CA THR A 106 4.29 0.01 9.76
C THR A 106 3.61 0.63 8.55
N ILE A 107 4.42 1.11 7.60
CA ILE A 107 3.93 1.68 6.35
C ILE A 107 4.37 0.76 5.21
N PRO A 108 3.43 0.13 4.48
CA PRO A 108 3.76 -0.74 3.36
C PRO A 108 4.55 -0.04 2.25
N LEU A 109 5.16 -0.84 1.38
CA LEU A 109 5.77 -0.39 0.14
C LEU A 109 4.74 0.37 -0.70
N GLY A 110 5.17 1.45 -1.35
CA GLY A 110 4.37 2.23 -2.28
C GLY A 110 3.13 2.85 -1.65
N SER A 111 3.12 3.05 -0.32
CA SER A 111 1.92 3.49 0.40
C SER A 111 2.13 4.76 1.22
N ILE A 112 1.09 5.59 1.29
CA ILE A 112 0.93 6.71 2.24
C ILE A 112 -0.34 6.44 3.05
N ILE A 113 -0.30 6.67 4.37
CA ILE A 113 -1.46 6.48 5.25
C ILE A 113 -1.96 7.86 5.67
N ILE A 114 -3.20 8.18 5.31
CA ILE A 114 -3.87 9.41 5.74
C ILE A 114 -4.90 9.06 6.80
N PHE A 115 -4.68 9.55 8.02
CA PHE A 115 -5.67 9.48 9.10
C PHE A 115 -6.72 10.57 8.92
N ALA A 116 -7.89 10.18 8.46
CA ALA A 116 -9.01 11.07 8.15
C ALA A 116 -10.00 11.17 9.31
N GLY A 117 -10.56 12.37 9.48
CA GLY A 117 -11.59 12.68 10.47
C GLY A 117 -12.06 14.11 10.27
N ALA A 118 -12.99 14.57 11.11
CA ALA A 118 -13.42 15.96 11.06
C ALA A 118 -13.59 16.56 12.45
N ARG A 119 -13.41 17.88 12.51
CA ARG A 119 -13.71 18.73 13.66
C ARG A 119 -14.05 20.12 13.13
N ASN A 120 -14.61 20.97 13.99
CA ASN A 120 -14.82 22.38 13.61
C ASN A 120 -13.46 23.06 13.38
N ILE A 121 -13.31 23.66 12.20
CA ILE A 121 -12.11 24.37 11.76
C ILE A 121 -12.55 25.64 11.00
N GLY A 122 -11.73 26.68 11.00
CA GLY A 122 -12.02 27.95 10.31
C GLY A 122 -11.77 27.94 8.80
N SER A 123 -11.53 26.78 8.19
CA SER A 123 -11.19 26.59 6.77
C SER A 123 -11.99 25.43 6.16
N LEU A 124 -11.82 25.19 4.86
CA LEU A 124 -12.46 24.06 4.15
C LEU A 124 -11.78 22.70 4.41
N GLY A 125 -10.59 22.72 5.00
CA GLY A 125 -9.76 21.56 5.25
C GLY A 125 -8.46 21.96 5.91
N VAL A 126 -7.86 21.04 6.64
CA VAL A 126 -6.52 21.18 7.22
C VAL A 126 -5.79 19.85 7.03
N GLY A 127 -4.55 19.96 6.58
CA GLY A 127 -3.58 18.90 6.52
C GLY A 127 -2.21 19.51 6.80
N GLY A 128 -1.20 18.69 7.01
CA GLY A 128 0.14 19.17 7.25
C GLY A 128 1.08 18.00 7.47
N PRO A 129 2.39 18.25 7.34
CA PRO A 129 3.38 17.21 7.60
C PRO A 129 3.27 16.75 9.05
N GLY A 130 3.44 15.46 9.26
CA GLY A 130 3.73 14.92 10.58
C GLY A 130 5.16 15.26 11.01
N GLY A 131 5.52 14.79 12.19
CA GLY A 131 6.91 14.63 12.61
C GLY A 131 7.18 13.17 12.95
N PHE A 132 8.43 12.84 13.24
CA PHE A 132 8.77 11.54 13.78
C PHE A 132 9.92 11.64 14.76
N GLN A 133 10.03 10.63 15.60
CA GLN A 133 11.25 10.33 16.34
C GLN A 133 11.61 8.87 16.09
N ALA A 134 12.91 8.58 16.04
CA ALA A 134 13.37 7.24 15.72
C ALA A 134 14.70 6.89 16.38
N THR A 135 14.90 5.60 16.58
CA THR A 135 16.16 5.00 17.02
C THR A 135 16.38 3.72 16.24
N GLY A 136 17.61 3.45 15.81
CA GLY A 136 17.92 2.25 15.05
C GLY A 136 19.23 2.34 14.30
N SER A 137 19.39 1.47 13.31
CA SER A 137 20.53 1.53 12.38
C SER A 137 20.45 2.77 11.48
N SER A 138 21.60 3.24 10.98
CA SER A 138 21.66 4.34 10.01
C SER A 138 20.76 4.08 8.80
N ALA A 139 20.83 2.88 8.22
CA ALA A 139 19.99 2.48 7.09
C ALA A 139 18.48 2.59 7.38
N PHE A 140 18.06 2.34 8.62
CA PHE A 140 16.66 2.52 9.00
C PHE A 140 16.27 4.00 9.11
N LEU A 141 17.15 4.83 9.69
CA LEU A 141 16.94 6.28 9.76
C LEU A 141 16.93 6.92 8.36
N ASP A 142 17.78 6.45 7.45
CA ASP A 142 17.79 6.86 6.04
C ASP A 142 16.48 6.44 5.34
N THR A 143 15.97 5.24 5.65
CA THR A 143 14.69 4.76 5.10
C THR A 143 13.52 5.61 5.61
N LEU A 144 13.53 6.04 6.87
CA LEU A 144 12.50 6.92 7.43
C LEU A 144 12.51 8.33 6.82
N SER A 145 13.69 8.84 6.48
CA SER A 145 13.86 10.21 5.96
C SER A 145 13.75 10.32 4.44
N THR A 146 14.06 9.26 3.70
CA THR A 146 14.08 9.31 2.23
C THR A 146 13.07 8.39 1.58
N ARG A 147 12.60 7.36 2.30
CA ARG A 147 11.80 6.25 1.74
C ARG A 147 12.46 5.62 0.51
N GLY A 148 13.79 5.66 0.39
CA GLY A 148 14.53 5.14 -0.76
C GLY A 148 14.55 6.05 -1.99
N GLN A 149 13.97 7.25 -1.91
CA GLN A 149 13.97 8.23 -2.99
C GLN A 149 15.36 8.87 -3.13
N THR A 150 15.80 9.08 -4.38
CA THR A 150 17.06 9.77 -4.67
C THR A 150 16.87 11.29 -4.64
N GLY A 151 17.91 12.02 -4.23
CA GLY A 151 17.88 13.49 -4.18
C GLY A 151 17.20 14.09 -2.94
N ILE A 152 16.80 13.25 -1.98
CA ILE A 152 16.32 13.67 -0.65
C ILE A 152 17.50 13.66 0.33
N ASP A 153 17.66 14.73 1.10
CA ASP A 153 18.72 14.88 2.09
C ASP A 153 18.41 14.08 3.36
N SER A 154 19.26 13.11 3.71
CA SER A 154 19.17 12.29 4.91
C SER A 154 19.67 12.99 6.18
N ASP A 155 20.39 14.11 6.05
CA ASP A 155 21.08 14.76 7.18
C ASP A 155 20.17 15.67 8.02
N ASN A 156 18.91 15.88 7.62
CA ASN A 156 17.93 16.62 8.39
C ASN A 156 16.71 15.77 8.76
N SER A 157 16.90 14.87 9.73
CA SER A 157 15.84 14.04 10.33
C SER A 157 14.64 14.83 10.89
N ASN A 158 14.72 16.16 11.01
CA ASN A 158 13.62 17.00 11.47
C ASN A 158 12.83 17.67 10.32
N ASN A 159 13.15 17.37 9.04
CA ASN A 159 12.57 18.07 7.88
C ASN A 159 12.22 17.17 6.68
N THR A 160 12.04 15.86 6.85
CA THR A 160 11.48 15.02 5.79
C THR A 160 9.99 15.33 5.63
N THR A 161 9.60 15.84 4.47
CA THR A 161 8.31 16.51 4.20
C THR A 161 7.18 15.60 3.72
N ASP A 162 7.43 14.31 3.54
CA ASP A 162 6.50 13.45 2.80
C ASP A 162 5.96 12.36 3.73
N TYR A 163 5.00 12.74 4.57
CA TYR A 163 4.16 11.83 5.36
C TYR A 163 2.69 12.03 5.01
#